data_AF-A0A8E2EQ98-F1
#
_entry.id   AF-A0A8E2EQ98-F1
#
_cell.length_a   1.000
_cell.length_b   1.000
_cell.length_c   1.000
_cell.angle_alpha   90.00
_cell.angle_beta   90.00
_cell.angle_gamma   90.00
#
_symmetry.space_group_name_H-M   'P 1'
#
loop_
_entity.id
_entity.type
_entity.pdbx_description
1 polymer ?
#
loop_
_entity_poly.entity_id
_entity_poly.type
_entity_poly.pdbx_seq_one_letter_code
_entity_poly.pdbx_strand_id
1 'polypeptide(L)'
;MDPATLQQIQGMIQAAVAAAIAQNQAQPGPPGPPGPPGPPGEASTTAGSSNGLPQTIGFFYPNLDSKEGEGDIVYAGKDTYIRDVNVFVDRLRDIAAIRGEQVVKEAVISCLRGTAVTWWSNLSDLEKAGLRLTSLTEGWCKALTAAYKEPLDQAMGKLTADRYSLSDARSNRDVTDFVYTVMRHAKAAGFNQVHNQLTWAWDKIDGLLLQGLTPPNEHTTAQEFVRMLRQA
;
A
#
# COMPACT_ATOMS: atom_id res chain seq x y z
N MET A 1 -2.22 38.36 -57.42
CA MET A 1 -1.80 38.86 -56.09
C MET A 1 -1.13 40.19 -56.32
N ASP A 2 -1.79 41.27 -55.93
CA ASP A 2 -1.35 42.62 -56.24
C ASP A 2 -0.10 42.99 -55.43
N PRO A 3 0.88 43.70 -56.03
CA PRO A 3 2.12 44.09 -55.35
C PRO A 3 1.88 45.00 -54.13
N ALA A 4 0.74 45.70 -54.09
CA ALA A 4 0.30 46.50 -52.96
C ALA A 4 -0.03 45.66 -51.71
N THR A 5 -0.56 44.45 -51.88
CA THR A 5 -0.96 43.57 -50.76
C THR A 5 0.26 42.94 -50.08
N LEU A 6 1.33 42.65 -50.83
CA LEU A 6 2.59 42.14 -50.27
C LEU A 6 3.35 43.20 -49.47
N GLN A 7 3.32 44.46 -49.90
CA GLN A 7 3.92 45.58 -49.15
C GLN A 7 3.18 45.84 -47.83
N GLN A 8 1.85 45.72 -47.82
CA GLN A 8 1.05 45.88 -46.60
C GLN A 8 1.32 44.77 -45.58
N ILE A 9 1.46 43.52 -46.03
CA ILE A 9 1.79 42.38 -45.16
C ILE A 9 3.22 42.52 -44.60
N GLN A 10 4.20 42.96 -45.40
CA GLN A 10 5.57 43.21 -44.92
C GLN A 10 5.64 44.33 -43.88
N GLY A 11 4.86 45.41 -44.05
CA GLY A 11 4.77 46.49 -43.07
C GLY A 11 4.18 46.06 -41.72
N MET A 12 3.16 45.18 -41.74
CA MET A 12 2.55 44.65 -40.51
C MET A 12 3.51 43.74 -39.72
N ILE A 13 4.30 42.92 -40.42
CA ILE A 13 5.29 42.03 -39.77
C ILE A 13 6.42 42.86 -39.13
N GLN A 14 6.91 43.91 -39.79
CA GLN A 14 7.97 44.75 -39.23
C GLN A 14 7.50 45.55 -38.00
N ALA A 15 6.26 46.04 -37.99
CA ALA A 15 5.70 46.71 -36.83
C ALA A 15 5.52 45.77 -35.62
N ALA A 16 5.08 44.53 -35.86
CA ALA A 16 4.91 43.53 -34.80
C ALA A 16 6.25 43.08 -34.19
N VAL A 17 7.29 42.92 -35.02
CA VAL A 17 8.63 42.55 -34.56
C VAL A 17 9.31 43.70 -33.80
N ALA A 18 9.16 44.95 -34.26
CA ALA A 18 9.70 46.11 -33.54
C ALA A 18 9.03 46.32 -32.17
N ALA A 19 7.72 46.09 -32.07
CA ALA A 19 6.99 46.16 -30.80
C ALA A 19 7.40 45.05 -29.82
N ALA A 20 7.68 43.84 -30.31
CA ALA A 20 8.13 42.72 -29.49
C ALA A 20 9.58 42.89 -28.99
N ILE A 21 10.46 43.50 -29.81
CA ILE A 21 11.86 43.78 -29.41
C ILE A 21 11.93 44.95 -28.43
N ALA A 22 11.07 45.97 -28.57
CA ALA A 22 10.99 47.09 -27.63
C ALA A 22 10.47 46.68 -26.23
N GLN A 23 9.64 45.64 -26.14
CA GLN A 23 9.16 45.11 -24.85
C GLN A 23 10.23 44.29 -24.10
N ASN A 24 11.32 43.88 -24.74
CA ASN A 24 12.30 42.95 -24.16
C ASN A 24 13.64 43.61 -23.75
N GLN A 25 13.71 44.95 -23.71
CA GLN A 25 14.84 45.69 -23.13
C GLN A 25 14.40 46.43 -21.86
N ALA A 26 14.25 45.70 -20.75
CA ALA A 26 14.09 46.30 -19.43
C ALA A 26 15.46 46.77 -18.90
N GLN A 27 15.66 48.08 -18.83
CA GLN A 27 16.67 48.69 -17.97
C GLN A 27 16.36 48.35 -16.49
N PRO A 28 17.35 48.06 -15.63
CA PRO A 28 17.11 47.91 -14.20
C PRO A 28 16.72 49.28 -13.60
N GLY A 29 15.47 49.41 -13.16
CA GLY A 29 15.03 50.53 -12.34
C GLY A 29 15.63 50.46 -10.91
N PRO A 30 15.69 51.59 -10.18
CA PRO A 30 16.19 51.61 -8.81
C PRO A 30 15.34 50.72 -7.88
N PRO A 31 15.94 50.09 -6.84
CA PRO A 31 15.21 49.22 -5.92
C PRO A 31 14.05 49.96 -5.24
N GLY A 32 12.83 49.45 -5.40
CA GLY A 32 11.66 49.93 -4.67
C GLY A 32 11.73 49.60 -3.18
N PRO A 33 10.97 50.32 -2.32
CA PRO A 33 10.89 50.00 -0.89
C PRO A 33 10.37 48.57 -0.67
N PRO A 34 10.75 47.89 0.43
CA PRO A 34 10.26 46.55 0.75
C PRO A 34 8.72 46.50 0.71
N GLY A 35 8.19 45.58 -0.09
CA GLY A 35 6.74 45.38 -0.19
C GLY A 35 6.15 44.94 1.16
N PRO A 36 4.85 45.20 1.40
CA PRO A 36 4.16 44.66 2.56
C PRO A 36 4.27 43.13 2.59
N PRO A 37 4.31 42.50 3.79
CA PRO A 37 4.27 41.04 3.91
C PRO A 37 3.12 40.47 3.09
N GLY A 38 3.42 39.47 2.25
CA GLY A 38 2.43 38.82 1.41
C GLY A 38 1.28 38.23 2.25
N PRO A 39 0.08 38.08 1.67
CA PRO A 39 -1.02 37.41 2.35
C PRO A 39 -0.59 35.99 2.79
N PRO A 40 -1.16 35.46 3.90
CA PRO A 40 -0.89 34.09 4.34
C PRO A 40 -1.10 33.12 3.17
N GLY A 41 -0.08 32.29 2.89
CA GLY A 41 -0.10 31.37 1.77
C GLY A 41 -1.36 30.51 1.78
N GLU A 42 -2.06 30.47 0.65
CA GLU A 42 -3.18 29.57 0.41
C GLU A 42 -2.73 28.13 0.68
N ALA A 43 -3.56 27.38 1.40
CA ALA A 43 -3.32 25.98 1.69
C ALA A 43 -3.00 25.24 0.38
N SER A 44 -1.84 24.59 0.32
CA SER A 44 -1.46 23.73 -0.78
C SER A 44 -2.50 22.61 -0.94
N THR A 45 -3.43 22.79 -1.87
CA THR A 45 -4.11 21.69 -2.53
C THR A 45 -3.06 20.96 -3.37
N THR A 46 -2.28 20.13 -2.69
CA THR A 46 -1.31 19.26 -3.33
C THR A 46 -2.10 18.29 -4.20
N ALA A 47 -2.17 18.59 -5.50
CA ALA A 47 -2.45 17.58 -6.51
C ALA A 47 -1.45 16.44 -6.26
N GLY A 48 -1.99 15.29 -5.82
CA GLY A 48 -1.21 14.19 -5.27
C GLY A 48 -0.18 13.68 -6.26
N SER A 49 1.08 14.09 -6.09
CA SER A 49 2.19 13.36 -6.66
C SER A 49 2.17 11.97 -6.04
N SER A 50 1.97 10.94 -6.87
CA SER A 50 2.09 9.51 -6.51
C SER A 50 3.50 9.13 -6.01
N ASN A 51 4.44 10.08 -6.02
CA ASN A 51 5.76 10.01 -5.42
C ASN A 51 5.65 9.73 -3.91
N GLY A 52 5.70 8.45 -3.54
CA GLY A 52 5.69 7.99 -2.15
C GLY A 52 4.56 7.03 -1.80
N LEU A 53 3.51 6.93 -2.63
CA LEU A 53 2.40 6.01 -2.34
C LEU A 53 2.82 4.54 -2.36
N PRO A 54 3.65 4.05 -3.29
CA PRO A 54 4.12 2.67 -3.28
C PRO A 54 4.95 2.33 -2.03
N GLN A 55 5.74 3.28 -1.50
CA GLN A 55 6.45 3.06 -0.23
C GLN A 55 5.50 3.03 0.96
N THR A 56 4.44 3.85 0.93
CA THR A 56 3.41 3.88 1.98
C THR A 56 2.61 2.57 2.00
N ILE A 57 2.20 2.07 0.82
CA ILE A 57 1.47 0.82 0.65
C ILE A 57 2.39 -0.39 0.91
N GLY A 58 3.64 -0.33 0.45
CA GLY A 58 4.54 -1.47 0.36
C GLY A 58 4.51 -2.15 -1.02
N PHE A 59 5.54 -2.93 -1.30
CA PHE A 59 5.71 -3.66 -2.56
C PHE A 59 5.23 -5.11 -2.42
N PHE A 60 4.30 -5.53 -3.27
CA PHE A 60 3.84 -6.90 -3.31
C PHE A 60 4.82 -7.76 -4.11
N TYR A 61 5.55 -8.65 -3.41
CA TYR A 61 6.56 -9.53 -3.98
C TYR A 61 6.35 -10.96 -3.45
N PRO A 62 5.36 -11.70 -4.00
CA PRO A 62 4.94 -13.00 -3.46
C PRO A 62 6.03 -14.08 -3.52
N ASN A 63 6.94 -13.99 -4.48
CA ASN A 63 8.06 -14.93 -4.65
C ASN A 63 9.41 -14.34 -4.21
N LEU A 64 9.41 -13.39 -3.27
CA LEU A 64 10.65 -12.88 -2.67
C LEU A 64 11.35 -14.01 -1.91
N ASP A 65 12.62 -14.25 -2.24
CA ASP A 65 13.45 -15.32 -1.67
C ASP A 65 13.52 -15.22 -0.13
N SER A 66 13.39 -16.35 0.56
CA SER A 66 13.47 -16.43 2.03
C SER A 66 14.79 -15.90 2.59
N LYS A 67 15.88 -15.91 1.81
CA LYS A 67 17.17 -15.34 2.23
C LYS A 67 17.12 -13.82 2.45
N GLU A 68 16.14 -13.13 1.88
CA GLU A 68 15.98 -11.67 2.00
C GLU A 68 15.28 -11.28 3.31
N GLY A 69 14.70 -12.26 4.03
CA GLY A 69 14.04 -12.06 5.32
C GLY A 69 13.03 -13.15 5.61
N GLU A 70 12.77 -13.41 6.89
CA GLU A 70 11.77 -14.38 7.32
C GLU A 70 10.36 -13.78 7.36
N GLY A 71 9.34 -14.63 7.29
CA GLY A 71 7.94 -14.22 7.42
C GLY A 71 7.30 -13.62 6.16
N ASP A 72 6.09 -13.07 6.31
CA ASP A 72 5.28 -12.60 5.18
C ASP A 72 5.48 -11.09 4.88
N ILE A 73 6.17 -10.36 5.75
CA ILE A 73 6.54 -8.96 5.57
C ILE A 73 8.05 -8.83 5.81
N VAL A 74 8.77 -8.31 4.82
CA VAL A 74 10.22 -8.14 4.85
C VAL A 74 10.56 -6.67 4.72
N TYR A 75 11.38 -6.16 5.63
CA TYR A 75 11.85 -4.77 5.61
C TYR A 75 13.26 -4.70 5.03
N ALA A 76 13.46 -3.95 3.94
CA ALA A 76 14.79 -3.69 3.38
C ALA A 76 14.99 -2.19 3.20
N GLY A 77 15.78 -1.59 4.09
CA GLY A 77 15.97 -0.15 4.13
C GLY A 77 14.65 0.58 4.38
N LYS A 78 14.25 1.42 3.42
CA LYS A 78 12.98 2.19 3.46
C LYS A 78 11.79 1.45 2.84
N ASP A 79 12.05 0.32 2.18
CA ASP A 79 11.05 -0.41 1.42
C ASP A 79 10.49 -1.56 2.27
N THR A 80 9.17 -1.72 2.22
CA THR A 80 8.48 -2.86 2.83
C THR A 80 8.01 -3.79 1.73
N TYR A 81 8.46 -5.03 1.75
CA TYR A 81 8.02 -6.09 0.85
C TYR A 81 7.00 -6.98 1.53
N ILE A 82 5.95 -7.33 0.80
CA ILE A 82 4.83 -8.14 1.31
C ILE A 82 4.72 -9.38 0.42
N ARG A 83 4.84 -10.56 1.02
CA ARG A 83 4.70 -11.86 0.34
C ARG A 83 3.24 -12.34 0.36
N ASP A 84 2.55 -12.15 1.47
CA ASP A 84 1.16 -12.61 1.64
C ASP A 84 0.17 -11.64 0.98
N VAL A 85 -0.68 -12.17 0.11
CA VAL A 85 -1.66 -11.36 -0.64
C VAL A 85 -2.73 -10.75 0.27
N ASN A 86 -3.13 -11.41 1.35
CA ASN A 86 -4.15 -10.92 2.27
C ASN A 86 -3.65 -9.67 3.00
N VAL A 87 -2.38 -9.70 3.46
CA VAL A 87 -1.71 -8.54 4.05
C VAL A 87 -1.66 -7.38 3.06
N PHE A 88 -1.33 -7.65 1.80
CA PHE A 88 -1.25 -6.60 0.78
C PHE A 88 -2.63 -5.98 0.50
N VAL A 89 -3.68 -6.78 0.30
CA VAL A 89 -5.02 -6.25 -0.01
C VAL A 89 -5.67 -5.56 1.19
N ASP A 90 -5.40 -5.99 2.42
CA ASP A 90 -5.84 -5.28 3.63
C ASP A 90 -5.18 -3.90 3.68
N ARG A 91 -3.86 -3.82 3.42
CA ARG A 91 -3.15 -2.55 3.36
C ARG A 91 -3.62 -1.62 2.25
N LEU A 92 -4.01 -2.17 1.09
CA LEU A 92 -4.65 -1.37 0.03
C LEU A 92 -5.95 -0.72 0.53
N ARG A 93 -6.80 -1.47 1.25
CA ARG A 93 -8.06 -0.95 1.81
C ARG A 93 -7.80 0.14 2.86
N ASP A 94 -6.85 -0.08 3.76
CA ASP A 94 -6.51 0.87 4.81
C ASP A 94 -6.01 2.21 4.22
N ILE A 95 -5.09 2.13 3.26
CA ILE A 95 -4.57 3.35 2.60
C ILE A 95 -5.66 4.02 1.74
N ALA A 96 -6.55 3.25 1.12
CA ALA A 96 -7.67 3.80 0.34
C ALA A 96 -8.67 4.55 1.22
N ALA A 97 -8.93 4.07 2.44
CA ALA A 97 -9.77 4.75 3.42
C ALA A 97 -9.20 6.12 3.83
N ILE A 98 -7.88 6.29 3.78
CA ILE A 98 -7.20 7.54 4.19
C ILE A 98 -6.98 8.48 2.99
N ARG A 99 -6.56 7.94 1.83
CA ARG A 99 -6.05 8.72 0.69
C ARG A 99 -7.01 8.77 -0.50
N GLY A 100 -8.09 7.99 -0.44
CA GLY A 100 -9.04 7.83 -1.53
C GLY A 100 -8.73 6.62 -2.41
N GLU A 101 -9.79 5.93 -2.82
CA GLU A 101 -9.72 4.69 -3.58
C GLU A 101 -8.99 4.85 -4.93
N GLN A 102 -9.35 5.89 -5.68
CA GLN A 102 -8.80 6.13 -7.02
C GLN A 102 -7.28 6.34 -6.99
N VAL A 103 -6.79 7.09 -6.00
CA VAL A 103 -5.35 7.36 -5.80
C VAL A 103 -4.60 6.05 -5.54
N VAL A 104 -5.16 5.15 -4.74
CA VAL A 104 -4.57 3.84 -4.47
C VAL A 104 -4.58 2.96 -5.72
N LYS A 105 -5.70 2.91 -6.45
CA LYS A 105 -5.82 2.12 -7.70
C LYS A 105 -4.76 2.50 -8.74
N GLU A 106 -4.45 3.78 -8.86
CA GLU A 106 -3.41 4.28 -9.78
C GLU A 106 -2.00 3.84 -9.39
N ALA A 107 -1.76 3.58 -8.09
CA ALA A 107 -0.47 3.14 -7.59
C ALA A 107 -0.30 1.62 -7.50
N VAL A 108 -1.37 0.81 -7.58
CA VAL A 108 -1.27 -0.65 -7.37
C VAL A 108 -0.23 -1.27 -8.31
N ILE A 109 -0.22 -0.87 -9.59
CA ILE A 109 0.70 -1.41 -10.60
C ILE A 109 2.17 -1.16 -10.18
N SER A 110 2.48 0.02 -9.65
CA SER A 110 3.86 0.36 -9.23
C SER A 110 4.27 -0.32 -7.93
N CYS A 111 3.32 -0.93 -7.20
CA CYS A 111 3.58 -1.76 -6.02
C CYS A 111 3.96 -3.21 -6.39
N LEU A 112 3.67 -3.69 -7.60
CA LEU A 112 3.89 -5.10 -7.96
C LEU A 112 5.38 -5.40 -8.22
N ARG A 113 5.86 -6.56 -7.78
CA ARG A 113 7.21 -7.09 -8.03
C ARG A 113 7.18 -8.58 -8.35
N GLY A 114 8.26 -9.09 -8.95
CA GLY A 114 8.42 -10.53 -9.23
C GLY A 114 7.27 -11.11 -10.06
N THR A 115 6.74 -12.25 -9.63
CA THR A 115 5.65 -12.95 -10.34
C THR A 115 4.38 -12.11 -10.41
N ALA A 116 4.17 -11.12 -9.53
CA ALA A 116 3.03 -10.20 -9.59
C ALA A 116 3.08 -9.27 -10.80
N VAL A 117 4.27 -8.80 -11.19
CA VAL A 117 4.43 -8.01 -12.43
C VAL A 117 4.19 -8.89 -13.64
N THR A 118 4.69 -10.13 -13.63
CA THR A 118 4.45 -11.10 -14.72
C THR A 118 2.97 -11.40 -14.89
N TRP A 119 2.25 -11.63 -13.78
CA TRP A 119 0.79 -11.83 -13.81
C TRP A 119 0.07 -10.64 -14.43
N TRP A 120 0.36 -9.41 -13.96
CA TRP A 120 -0.24 -8.20 -14.53
C TRP A 120 0.04 -8.08 -16.04
N SER A 121 1.28 -8.33 -16.47
CA SER A 121 1.66 -8.27 -17.88
C SER A 121 0.86 -9.25 -18.75
N ASN A 122 0.55 -10.44 -18.22
CA ASN A 122 -0.18 -11.50 -18.92
C ASN A 122 -1.70 -11.31 -18.98
N LEU A 123 -2.26 -10.36 -18.22
CA LEU A 123 -3.68 -10.02 -18.35
C LEU A 123 -3.97 -9.38 -19.71
N SER A 124 -5.12 -9.70 -20.29
CA SER A 124 -5.65 -9.04 -21.49
C SER A 124 -5.96 -7.55 -21.22
N ASP A 125 -6.06 -6.77 -22.29
CA ASP A 125 -6.43 -5.35 -22.16
C ASP A 125 -7.82 -5.16 -21.56
N LEU A 126 -8.75 -6.08 -21.84
CA LEU A 126 -10.08 -6.07 -21.24
C LEU A 126 -10.03 -6.29 -19.73
N GLU A 127 -9.24 -7.27 -19.26
CA GLU A 127 -9.05 -7.51 -17.83
C GLU A 127 -8.38 -6.32 -17.14
N LYS A 128 -7.32 -5.76 -17.74
CA LYS A 128 -6.65 -4.57 -17.23
C LYS A 128 -7.58 -3.36 -17.16
N ALA A 129 -8.43 -3.17 -18.17
CA ALA A 129 -9.45 -2.13 -18.17
C ALA A 129 -10.50 -2.36 -17.08
N GLY A 130 -10.97 -3.60 -16.92
CA GLY A 130 -11.88 -3.99 -15.85
C GLY A 130 -11.34 -3.64 -14.46
N LEU A 131 -10.10 -4.02 -14.16
CA LEU A 131 -9.45 -3.72 -12.87
C LEU A 131 -9.33 -2.21 -12.60
N ARG A 132 -9.18 -1.38 -13.64
CA ARG A 132 -9.13 0.07 -13.51
C ARG A 132 -10.50 0.71 -13.31
N LEU A 133 -11.57 0.11 -13.85
CA LEU A 133 -12.93 0.66 -13.78
C LEU A 133 -13.70 0.20 -12.54
N THR A 134 -13.54 -1.05 -12.13
CA THR A 134 -14.21 -1.63 -10.95
C THR A 134 -13.67 -1.00 -9.65
N SER A 135 -14.44 -1.08 -8.57
CA SER A 135 -13.95 -0.64 -7.25
C SER A 135 -12.69 -1.41 -6.85
N LEU A 136 -11.87 -0.82 -5.97
CA LEU A 136 -10.64 -1.43 -5.46
C LEU A 136 -10.91 -2.82 -4.89
N THR A 137 -11.99 -2.96 -4.11
CA THR A 137 -12.35 -4.22 -3.47
C THR A 137 -12.80 -5.28 -4.48
N GLU A 138 -13.72 -4.96 -5.39
CA GLU A 138 -14.26 -5.94 -6.35
C GLU A 138 -13.32 -6.20 -7.55
N GLY A 139 -12.43 -5.26 -7.86
CA GLY A 139 -11.42 -5.38 -8.89
C GLY A 139 -10.12 -5.91 -8.32
N TRP A 140 -9.22 -4.99 -7.95
CA TRP A 140 -7.85 -5.30 -7.54
C TRP A 140 -7.76 -6.31 -6.39
N CYS A 141 -8.44 -6.08 -5.27
CA CYS A 141 -8.31 -6.95 -4.10
C CYS A 141 -8.78 -8.37 -4.41
N LYS A 142 -9.90 -8.52 -5.13
CA LYS A 142 -10.46 -9.82 -5.52
C LYS A 142 -9.56 -10.54 -6.52
N ALA A 143 -9.08 -9.85 -7.55
CA ALA A 143 -8.21 -10.42 -8.57
C ALA A 143 -6.85 -10.85 -8.02
N LEU A 144 -6.22 -10.02 -7.19
CA LEU A 144 -4.97 -10.36 -6.50
C LEU A 144 -5.17 -11.57 -5.59
N THR A 145 -6.21 -11.55 -4.76
CA THR A 145 -6.54 -12.70 -3.89
C THR A 145 -6.75 -13.96 -4.72
N ALA A 146 -7.51 -13.90 -5.81
CA ALA A 146 -7.73 -15.08 -6.66
C ALA A 146 -6.43 -15.62 -7.30
N ALA A 147 -5.50 -14.73 -7.68
CA ALA A 147 -4.26 -15.11 -8.33
C ALA A 147 -3.18 -15.63 -7.37
N TYR A 148 -3.18 -15.16 -6.11
CA TYR A 148 -2.09 -15.39 -5.15
C TYR A 148 -2.53 -16.00 -3.82
N LYS A 149 -3.82 -16.32 -3.66
CA LYS A 149 -4.29 -16.99 -2.45
C LYS A 149 -3.54 -18.31 -2.29
N GLU A 150 -3.00 -18.49 -1.09
CA GLU A 150 -2.35 -19.72 -0.69
C GLU A 150 -3.33 -20.89 -0.82
N PRO A 151 -2.91 -22.02 -1.43
CA PRO A 151 -3.70 -23.24 -1.44
C PRO A 151 -4.11 -23.67 -0.03
N LEU A 152 -5.35 -24.13 0.13
CA LEU A 152 -5.93 -24.45 1.44
C LEU A 152 -5.11 -25.48 2.22
N ASP A 153 -4.56 -26.48 1.52
CA ASP A 153 -3.69 -27.51 2.07
C ASP A 153 -2.41 -26.93 2.66
N GLN A 154 -1.77 -25.98 1.96
CA GLN A 154 -0.58 -25.28 2.46
C GLN A 154 -0.91 -24.38 3.65
N ALA A 155 -2.01 -23.63 3.57
CA ALA A 155 -2.48 -22.77 4.66
C ALA A 155 -2.80 -23.60 5.92
N MET A 156 -3.46 -24.75 5.75
CA MET A 156 -3.72 -25.70 6.83
C MET A 156 -2.45 -26.35 7.36
N GLY A 157 -1.48 -26.67 6.49
CA GLY A 157 -0.16 -27.16 6.90
C GLY A 157 0.57 -26.17 7.79
N LYS A 158 0.66 -24.90 7.37
CA LYS A 158 1.26 -23.82 8.17
C LYS A 158 0.50 -23.58 9.46
N LEU A 159 -0.84 -23.51 9.37
CA LEU A 159 -1.69 -23.34 10.52
C LEU A 159 -1.43 -24.44 11.53
N THR A 160 -1.41 -25.71 11.15
CA THR A 160 -1.25 -26.84 12.07
C THR A 160 0.17 -27.02 12.62
N ALA A 161 1.21 -26.61 11.88
CA ALA A 161 2.61 -26.85 12.25
C ALA A 161 3.11 -26.04 13.46
N ASP A 162 2.75 -24.75 13.57
CA ASP A 162 3.32 -23.89 14.60
C ASP A 162 2.68 -24.11 15.99
N ARG A 163 3.50 -24.00 17.04
CA ARG A 163 3.09 -24.06 18.45
C ARG A 163 3.92 -23.09 19.27
N TYR A 164 3.34 -22.61 20.36
CA TYR A 164 4.01 -21.73 21.31
C TYR A 164 4.26 -22.49 22.61
N SER A 165 5.50 -22.93 22.80
CA SER A 165 5.91 -23.76 23.93
C SER A 165 6.40 -22.94 25.12
N LEU A 166 6.53 -23.60 26.28
CA LEU A 166 7.26 -23.04 27.43
C LEU A 166 8.70 -22.64 27.10
N SER A 167 9.36 -23.35 26.18
CA SER A 167 10.72 -23.01 25.74
C SER A 167 10.74 -21.69 24.97
N ASP A 168 9.73 -21.46 24.13
CA ASP A 168 9.59 -20.21 23.35
C ASP A 168 9.34 -19.01 24.27
N ALA A 169 8.52 -19.19 25.30
CA ALA A 169 8.32 -18.17 26.33
C ALA A 169 9.63 -17.86 27.06
N ARG A 170 10.39 -18.88 27.46
CA ARG A 170 11.68 -18.71 28.15
C ARG A 170 12.75 -18.06 27.27
N SER A 171 12.70 -18.26 25.97
CA SER A 171 13.62 -17.62 25.01
C SER A 171 13.15 -16.22 24.57
N ASN A 172 12.09 -15.67 25.17
CA ASN A 172 11.48 -14.39 24.81
C ASN A 172 11.01 -14.32 23.34
N ARG A 173 10.47 -15.41 22.78
CA ARG A 173 9.69 -15.34 21.54
C ARG A 173 8.49 -14.42 21.78
N ASP A 174 8.19 -13.52 20.85
CA ASP A 174 7.05 -12.62 21.03
C ASP A 174 5.73 -13.38 20.81
N VAL A 175 4.96 -13.58 21.89
CA VAL A 175 3.63 -14.21 21.85
C VAL A 175 2.64 -13.45 20.95
N THR A 176 2.84 -12.14 20.79
CA THR A 176 2.02 -11.27 19.96
C THR A 176 2.20 -11.59 18.48
N ASP A 177 3.47 -11.68 18.06
CA ASP A 177 3.82 -12.02 16.70
C ASP A 177 3.34 -13.43 16.36
N PHE A 178 3.48 -14.36 17.31
CA PHE A 178 2.92 -15.70 17.20
C PHE A 178 1.39 -15.69 17.02
N VAL A 179 0.64 -15.00 17.88
CA VAL A 179 -0.83 -14.94 17.80
C VAL A 179 -1.28 -14.37 16.45
N TYR A 180 -0.70 -13.25 16.02
CA TYR A 180 -1.07 -12.64 14.73
C TYR A 180 -0.68 -13.51 13.54
N THR A 181 0.43 -14.26 13.63
CA THR A 181 0.81 -15.24 12.62
C THR A 181 -0.20 -16.38 12.53
N VAL A 182 -0.65 -16.94 13.66
CA VAL A 182 -1.71 -17.96 13.69
C VAL A 182 -3.01 -17.42 13.11
N MET A 183 -3.43 -16.21 13.50
CA MET A 183 -4.64 -15.58 12.96
C MET A 183 -4.58 -15.41 11.44
N ARG A 184 -3.41 -15.03 10.90
CA ARG A 184 -3.19 -14.91 9.46
C ARG A 184 -3.33 -16.26 8.76
N HIS A 185 -2.69 -17.31 9.26
CA HIS A 185 -2.83 -18.66 8.68
C HIS A 185 -4.26 -19.20 8.78
N ALA A 186 -4.96 -18.91 9.88
CA ALA A 186 -6.37 -19.26 10.04
C ALA A 186 -7.25 -18.54 9.01
N LYS A 187 -7.04 -17.24 8.77
CA LYS A 187 -7.72 -16.49 7.71
C LYS A 187 -7.45 -17.08 6.33
N ALA A 188 -6.19 -17.40 6.01
CA ALA A 188 -5.81 -18.05 4.76
C ALA A 188 -6.50 -19.42 4.57
N ALA A 189 -6.67 -20.17 5.66
CA ALA A 189 -7.39 -21.44 5.70
C ALA A 189 -8.94 -21.29 5.69
N GLY A 190 -9.47 -20.07 5.61
CA GLY A 190 -10.91 -19.80 5.50
C GLY A 190 -11.62 -19.52 6.83
N PHE A 191 -10.90 -19.50 7.95
CA PHE A 191 -11.45 -19.10 9.25
C PHE A 191 -11.46 -17.56 9.34
N ASN A 192 -12.52 -16.94 8.83
CA ASN A 192 -12.61 -15.47 8.74
C ASN A 192 -13.13 -14.78 10.02
N GLN A 193 -13.68 -15.55 10.96
CA GLN A 193 -14.17 -15.00 12.23
C GLN A 193 -13.04 -14.89 13.24
N VAL A 194 -12.90 -13.73 13.89
CA VAL A 194 -11.84 -13.45 14.88
C VAL A 194 -11.85 -14.50 15.99
N HIS A 195 -13.03 -14.86 16.51
CA HIS A 195 -13.17 -15.91 17.52
C HIS A 195 -12.50 -17.22 17.10
N ASN A 196 -12.82 -17.74 15.90
CA ASN A 196 -12.23 -18.98 15.40
C ASN A 196 -10.70 -18.89 15.24
N GLN A 197 -10.20 -17.73 14.81
CA GLN A 197 -8.76 -17.49 14.70
C GLN A 197 -8.07 -17.48 16.07
N LEU A 198 -8.71 -16.89 17.09
CA LEU A 198 -8.19 -16.88 18.46
C LEU A 198 -8.28 -18.26 19.12
N THR A 199 -9.32 -19.05 18.84
CA THR A 199 -9.41 -20.44 19.31
C THR A 199 -8.25 -21.27 18.76
N TRP A 200 -7.88 -21.09 17.48
CA TRP A 200 -6.68 -21.71 16.92
C TRP A 200 -5.41 -21.29 17.64
N ALA A 201 -5.27 -20.00 17.97
CA ALA A 201 -4.11 -19.52 18.73
C ALA A 201 -4.06 -20.12 20.14
N TRP A 202 -5.21 -20.16 20.84
CA TRP A 202 -5.34 -20.80 22.16
C TRP A 202 -4.89 -22.26 22.16
N ASP A 203 -5.40 -23.08 21.22
CA ASP A 203 -5.08 -24.51 21.13
C ASP A 203 -3.60 -24.81 20.81
N LYS A 204 -2.87 -23.78 20.40
CA LYS A 204 -1.45 -23.87 20.01
C LYS A 204 -0.48 -23.39 21.07
N ILE A 205 -0.98 -22.73 22.11
CA ILE A 205 -0.17 -22.33 23.26
C ILE A 205 -0.14 -23.50 24.25
N ASP A 206 1.02 -23.72 24.85
CA ASP A 206 1.20 -24.72 25.89
C ASP A 206 0.21 -24.47 27.05
N GLY A 207 -0.52 -25.52 27.46
CA GLY A 207 -1.54 -25.41 28.49
C GLY A 207 -1.01 -24.91 29.84
N LEU A 208 0.28 -25.10 30.13
CA LEU A 208 0.90 -24.55 31.34
C LEU A 208 1.02 -23.01 31.29
N LEU A 209 1.15 -22.43 30.10
CA LEU A 209 1.14 -20.97 29.91
C LEU A 209 -0.27 -20.38 29.97
N LEU A 210 -1.29 -21.22 29.78
CA LEU A 210 -2.70 -20.81 29.82
C LEU A 210 -3.34 -21.02 31.20
N GLN A 211 -2.57 -21.46 32.19
CA GLN A 211 -3.09 -21.79 33.50
C GLN A 211 -3.70 -20.55 34.19
N GLY A 212 -4.99 -20.62 34.51
CA GLY A 212 -5.72 -19.51 35.14
C GLY A 212 -6.28 -18.47 34.16
N LEU A 213 -6.03 -18.63 32.86
CA LEU A 213 -6.63 -17.81 31.82
C LEU A 213 -7.95 -18.42 31.32
N THR A 214 -8.83 -17.57 30.77
CA THR A 214 -10.08 -18.01 30.15
C THR A 214 -9.92 -18.11 28.63
N PRO A 215 -10.45 -19.17 27.99
CA PRO A 215 -10.47 -19.28 26.53
C PRO A 215 -11.16 -18.07 25.86
N PRO A 216 -10.73 -17.69 24.64
CA PRO A 216 -11.37 -16.61 23.91
C PRO A 216 -12.81 -16.99 23.54
N ASN A 217 -13.71 -16.02 23.61
CA ASN A 217 -15.12 -16.15 23.20
C ASN A 217 -15.43 -15.22 22.01
N GLU A 218 -16.69 -15.19 21.59
CA GLU A 218 -17.16 -14.38 20.45
C GLU A 218 -16.94 -12.86 20.61
N HIS A 219 -16.80 -12.38 21.85
CA HIS A 219 -16.56 -10.97 22.18
C HIS A 219 -15.09 -10.65 22.42
N THR A 220 -14.22 -11.65 22.46
CA THR A 220 -12.80 -11.44 22.73
C THR A 220 -12.11 -10.85 21.51
N THR A 221 -11.54 -9.66 21.67
CA THR A 221 -10.74 -9.04 20.62
C THR A 221 -9.32 -9.60 20.61
N ALA A 222 -8.63 -9.52 19.46
CA ALA A 222 -7.23 -9.92 19.36
C ALA A 222 -6.32 -9.15 20.33
N GLN A 223 -6.61 -7.86 20.55
CA GLN A 223 -5.86 -7.02 21.47
C GLN A 223 -6.04 -7.45 22.93
N GLU A 224 -7.27 -7.75 23.34
CA GLU A 224 -7.54 -8.26 24.69
C GLU A 224 -6.87 -9.60 24.92
N PHE A 225 -6.93 -10.49 23.93
CA PHE A 225 -6.30 -11.80 23.98
C PHE A 225 -4.78 -11.71 24.14
N VAL A 226 -4.11 -10.91 23.31
CA VAL A 226 -2.66 -10.67 23.41
C VAL A 226 -2.30 -10.03 24.76
N ARG A 227 -3.09 -9.05 25.22
CA ARG A 227 -2.85 -8.40 26.52
C ARG A 227 -2.91 -9.42 27.66
N MET A 228 -3.89 -10.32 27.63
CA MET A 228 -4.04 -11.39 28.61
C MET A 228 -2.81 -12.30 28.65
N LEU A 229 -2.33 -12.74 27.48
CA LEU A 229 -1.17 -13.62 27.37
C LEU A 229 0.15 -12.97 27.81
N ARG A 230 0.30 -11.66 27.63
CA ARG A 230 1.50 -10.92 28.08
C ARG A 230 1.58 -10.71 29.59
N GLN A 231 0.46 -10.89 30.30
CA GLN A 231 0.36 -10.69 31.75
C GLN A 231 0.43 -11.99 32.55
N ALA A 232 0.40 -13.14 31.86
CA ALA A 232 0.58 -14.48 32.43
C ALA A 232 2.07 -14.83 32.54
#